data_AF-A0A1H9WCM4-F1
#
_entry.id   AF-A0A1H9WCM4-F1
#
_cell.length_a   1.000
_cell.length_b   1.000
_cell.length_c   1.000
_cell.angle_alpha   90.00
_cell.angle_beta   90.00
_cell.angle_gamma   90.00
#
_symmetry.space_group_name_H-M   'P 1'
#
loop_
_entity.id
_entity.type
_entity.pdbx_description
1 polymer ?
#
loop_
_entity_poly.entity_id
_entity_poly.type
_entity_poly.pdbx_seq_one_letter_code
_entity_poly.pdbx_strand_id
1 'polypeptide(L)'
;MTDEVLIAYTSKIAATDEIARVIGTELAGCGLRATVLPIAAAGTLHGFGAVIMGDAAARDAHRFVRRHRVVLKHTPVWLFHRGTPPVPNDVTRMVRRLGANGPVSFGGAAPDLERAKAWARYLADQLTVLHRGFVSN
;
A
#
# COMPACT_ATOMS: atom_id res chain seq x y z
N MET A 1 1.83 -9.74 -15.95
CA MET A 1 1.73 -9.29 -14.54
C MET A 1 0.49 -9.93 -13.95
N THR A 2 0.53 -10.29 -12.67
CA THR A 2 -0.56 -10.96 -11.94
C THR A 2 -1.51 -9.94 -11.31
N ASP A 3 -2.80 -10.29 -11.19
CA ASP A 3 -3.86 -9.41 -10.66
C ASP A 3 -3.86 -9.31 -9.12
N GLU A 4 -2.73 -9.64 -8.51
CA GLU A 4 -2.62 -9.71 -7.06
C GLU A 4 -1.96 -8.44 -6.52
N VAL A 5 -2.61 -7.86 -5.53
CA VAL A 5 -2.19 -6.66 -4.83
C VAL A 5 -1.60 -7.07 -3.49
N LEU A 6 -0.36 -6.67 -3.23
CA LEU A 6 0.22 -6.82 -1.89
C LEU A 6 -0.08 -5.60 -1.04
N ILE A 7 -0.70 -5.79 0.12
CA ILE A 7 -0.82 -4.80 1.17
C ILE A 7 0.21 -5.12 2.25
N ALA A 8 1.34 -4.42 2.22
CA ALA A 8 2.46 -4.62 3.14
C ALA A 8 2.45 -3.55 4.25
N TYR A 9 2.37 -3.94 5.51
CA TYR A 9 2.33 -2.98 6.62
C TYR A 9 3.44 -3.20 7.63
N THR A 10 3.80 -2.15 8.39
CA THR A 10 4.63 -2.29 9.58
C THR A 10 3.74 -2.42 10.81
N SER A 11 4.12 -3.28 11.75
CA SER A 11 3.40 -3.45 13.02
C SER A 11 3.83 -2.45 14.09
N LYS A 12 4.67 -1.45 13.76
CA LYS A 12 5.22 -0.51 14.75
C LYS A 12 4.22 0.56 15.17
N ILE A 13 3.32 0.94 14.27
CA ILE A 13 2.24 1.87 14.58
C ILE A 13 0.95 1.09 14.74
N ALA A 14 0.34 1.19 15.92
CA ALA A 14 -0.93 0.56 16.26
C ALA A 14 -2.02 0.89 15.22
N ALA A 15 -2.93 -0.07 14.99
CA ALA A 15 -4.02 0.04 14.03
C ALA A 15 -3.61 0.15 12.55
N THR A 16 -2.31 0.10 12.22
CA THR A 16 -1.87 0.05 10.81
C THR A 16 -2.23 -1.28 10.16
N ASP A 17 -2.18 -2.36 10.94
CA ASP A 17 -2.63 -3.69 10.55
C ASP A 17 -4.15 -3.74 10.33
N GLU A 18 -4.92 -3.06 11.17
CA GLU A 18 -6.37 -2.92 11.04
C GLU A 18 -6.73 -2.19 9.74
N ILE A 19 -6.10 -1.03 9.47
CA ILE A 19 -6.27 -0.31 8.20
C ILE A 19 -5.91 -1.21 7.01
N ALA A 20 -4.77 -1.91 7.08
CA ALA A 20 -4.31 -2.80 6.01
C ALA A 20 -5.31 -3.93 5.73
N ARG A 21 -5.89 -4.53 6.78
CA ARG A 21 -6.92 -5.57 6.66
C ARG A 21 -8.21 -5.02 6.05
N VAL A 22 -8.67 -3.85 6.48
CA VAL A 22 -9.87 -3.20 5.91
C VAL A 22 -9.68 -2.92 4.43
N ILE A 23 -8.53 -2.36 4.04
CA ILE A 23 -8.21 -2.14 2.62
C ILE A 23 -8.22 -3.46 1.84
N GLY A 24 -7.56 -4.50 2.37
CA GLY A 24 -7.53 -5.81 1.72
C GLY A 24 -8.91 -6.43 1.53
N THR A 25 -9.75 -6.38 2.56
CA THR A 25 -11.14 -6.89 2.50
C THR A 25 -11.97 -6.14 1.47
N GLU A 26 -11.87 -4.81 1.40
CA GLU A 26 -12.64 -4.02 0.43
C GLU A 26 -12.15 -4.25 -1.00
N LEU A 27 -10.83 -4.34 -1.23
CA LEU A 27 -10.29 -4.70 -2.55
C LEU A 27 -10.78 -6.07 -3.01
N ALA A 28 -10.81 -7.06 -2.10
CA ALA A 28 -11.36 -8.38 -2.37
C ALA A 28 -12.88 -8.33 -2.67
N GLY A 29 -13.63 -7.50 -1.93
CA GLY A 29 -15.05 -7.24 -2.21
C GLY A 29 -15.30 -6.59 -3.57
N CYS A 30 -14.32 -5.82 -4.08
CA CYS A 30 -14.34 -5.27 -5.45
C CYS A 30 -13.85 -6.27 -6.52
N GLY A 31 -13.56 -7.52 -6.17
CA GLY A 31 -13.15 -8.56 -7.11
C GLY A 31 -11.65 -8.62 -7.42
N LEU A 32 -10.81 -7.88 -6.68
CA LEU A 32 -9.35 -7.95 -6.83
C LEU A 32 -8.76 -9.03 -5.91
N ARG A 33 -7.65 -9.63 -6.32
CA ARG A 33 -6.87 -10.50 -5.43
C ARG A 33 -5.99 -9.63 -4.54
N ALA A 34 -6.13 -9.76 -3.23
CA ALA A 34 -5.41 -8.94 -2.26
C ALA A 34 -4.77 -9.81 -1.17
N THR A 35 -3.48 -9.64 -0.95
CA THR A 35 -2.74 -10.30 0.13
C THR A 35 -2.31 -9.26 1.15
N VAL A 36 -2.68 -9.44 2.42
CA VAL A 36 -2.28 -8.53 3.51
C VAL A 36 -1.19 -9.21 4.33
N LEU A 37 0.02 -8.63 4.35
CA LEU A 37 1.16 -9.18 5.07
C LEU A 37 1.92 -8.11 5.87
N PRO A 38 2.43 -8.45 7.07
CA PRO A 38 3.45 -7.62 7.69
C PRO A 38 4.72 -7.65 6.82
N ILE A 39 5.45 -6.53 6.77
CA ILE A 39 6.69 -6.40 5.98
C ILE A 39 7.71 -7.50 6.32
N ALA A 40 7.74 -7.99 7.56
CA ALA A 40 8.61 -9.08 7.97
C ALA A 40 8.28 -10.43 7.30
N ALA A 41 7.03 -10.65 6.92
CA ALA A 41 6.57 -11.86 6.24
C ALA A 41 6.55 -11.73 4.70
N ALA A 42 6.63 -10.50 4.17
CA ALA A 42 6.67 -10.24 2.74
C ALA A 42 8.09 -10.51 2.16
N GLY A 43 8.45 -11.79 2.01
CA GLY A 43 9.80 -12.19 1.59
C GLY A 43 10.14 -11.93 0.11
N THR A 44 9.12 -11.83 -0.75
CA THR A 44 9.23 -11.60 -2.20
C THR A 44 8.12 -10.68 -2.69
N LEU A 45 8.41 -9.91 -3.74
CA LEU A 45 7.41 -9.12 -4.47
C LEU A 45 7.08 -9.70 -5.85
N HIS A 46 7.71 -10.81 -6.24
CA HIS A 46 7.41 -11.47 -7.50
C HIS A 46 5.98 -12.02 -7.46
N GLY A 47 5.20 -11.74 -8.51
CA GLY A 47 3.81 -12.16 -8.56
C GLY A 47 2.82 -11.15 -7.97
N PHE A 48 3.24 -9.92 -7.65
CA PHE A 48 2.31 -8.83 -7.37
C PHE A 48 2.30 -7.79 -8.49
N GLY A 49 1.11 -7.43 -8.96
CA GLY A 49 0.90 -6.38 -9.95
C GLY A 49 0.90 -4.97 -9.36
N ALA A 50 0.69 -4.86 -8.04
CA ALA A 50 0.66 -3.60 -7.30
C ALA A 50 1.05 -3.81 -5.84
N VAL A 51 1.56 -2.74 -5.20
CA VAL A 51 1.90 -2.74 -3.78
C VAL A 51 1.24 -1.54 -3.07
N ILE A 52 0.55 -1.80 -1.98
CA ILE A 52 0.06 -0.78 -1.04
C ILE A 52 0.89 -0.94 0.23
N MET A 53 1.58 0.12 0.66
CA MET A 53 2.44 0.07 1.84
C MET A 53 1.92 0.95 2.98
N GLY A 54 1.77 0.34 4.15
CA GLY A 54 1.32 0.96 5.38
C GLY A 54 2.48 1.37 6.28
N ASP A 55 2.47 2.64 6.68
CA ASP A 55 3.45 3.27 7.57
C ASP A 55 4.90 3.20 7.06
N ALA A 56 5.17 4.04 6.06
CA ALA A 56 6.47 4.11 5.39
C ALA A 56 7.61 4.76 6.20
N ALA A 57 7.32 5.35 7.37
CA ALA A 57 8.33 6.02 8.21
C ALA A 57 9.18 5.02 8.99
N ALA A 58 8.71 3.80 9.20
CA ALA A 58 9.44 2.81 9.97
C ALA A 58 10.73 2.37 9.28
N ARG A 59 11.80 2.16 10.07
CA ARG A 59 13.09 1.61 9.58
C ARG A 59 12.93 0.32 8.76
N ASP A 60 11.94 -0.50 9.09
CA ASP A 60 11.72 -1.78 8.40
C ASP A 60 11.09 -1.58 7.02
N ALA A 61 10.26 -0.55 6.84
CA ALA A 61 9.78 -0.14 5.52
C ALA A 61 10.94 0.29 4.62
N HIS A 62 11.89 1.08 5.14
CA HIS A 62 13.10 1.44 4.40
C HIS A 62 13.96 0.22 4.03
N ARG A 63 14.09 -0.76 4.93
CA ARG A 63 14.84 -2.00 4.65
C ARG A 63 14.15 -2.80 3.55
N PHE A 64 12.84 -2.94 3.64
CA PHE A 64 12.02 -3.63 2.65
C PHE A 64 12.15 -3.00 1.26
N VAL A 65 11.98 -1.67 1.16
CA VAL A 65 12.14 -0.94 -0.10
C VAL A 65 13.55 -1.12 -0.68
N ARG A 66 14.59 -1.08 0.16
CA ARG A 66 15.96 -1.35 -0.31
C ARG A 66 16.12 -2.76 -0.87
N ARG A 67 15.56 -3.76 -0.19
CA ARG A 67 15.61 -5.17 -0.59
C ARG A 67 14.89 -5.41 -1.92
N HIS A 68 13.75 -4.76 -2.13
CA HIS A 68 12.89 -4.98 -3.30
C HIS A 68 12.94 -3.86 -4.35
N ARG A 69 13.98 -3.01 -4.31
CA ARG A 69 14.11 -1.82 -5.16
C ARG A 69 13.90 -2.06 -6.65
N VAL A 70 14.33 -3.22 -7.15
CA VAL A 70 14.27 -3.55 -8.57
C VAL A 70 12.82 -3.79 -8.98
N VAL A 71 12.10 -4.62 -8.21
CA VAL A 71 10.69 -4.90 -8.46
C VAL A 71 9.85 -3.63 -8.27
N LEU A 72 10.04 -2.92 -7.15
CA LEU A 72 9.28 -1.70 -6.85
C LEU A 72 9.47 -0.57 -7.87
N LYS A 73 10.56 -0.57 -8.66
CA LYS A 73 10.74 0.41 -9.75
C LYS A 73 9.74 0.19 -10.89
N HIS A 74 9.25 -1.03 -11.05
CA HIS A 74 8.36 -1.45 -12.14
C HIS A 74 6.96 -1.82 -11.66
N THR A 75 6.69 -1.68 -10.36
CA THR A 75 5.40 -2.01 -9.75
C THR A 75 4.76 -0.73 -9.21
N PRO A 76 3.52 -0.41 -9.60
CA PRO A 76 2.78 0.71 -9.00
C PRO A 76 2.71 0.58 -7.48
N VAL A 77 3.04 1.67 -6.78
CA VAL A 77 3.02 1.72 -5.31
C VAL A 77 2.08 2.80 -4.81
N TRP A 78 1.28 2.47 -3.80
CA TRP A 78 0.54 3.44 -2.99
C TRP A 78 1.02 3.42 -1.56
N LEU A 79 1.04 4.59 -0.91
CA LEU A 79 1.40 4.71 0.50
C LEU A 79 0.20 5.16 1.32
N PHE A 80 0.07 4.60 2.51
CA PHE A 80 -0.76 5.17 3.56
C PHE A 80 -0.01 5.28 4.89
N HIS A 81 -0.52 6.15 5.74
CA HIS A 81 0.07 6.49 7.03
C HIS A 81 -1.02 6.55 8.10
N ARG A 82 -0.76 5.96 9.27
CA ARG A 82 -1.58 6.13 10.45
C ARG A 82 -1.12 7.39 11.19
N GLY A 83 -1.90 8.46 11.09
CA GLY A 83 -1.60 9.77 11.66
C GLY A 83 -2.31 10.88 10.90
N THR A 84 -2.13 12.11 11.37
CA THR A 84 -2.69 13.32 10.75
C THR A 84 -1.63 14.00 9.88
N PRO A 85 -2.02 14.66 8.77
CA PRO A 85 -1.13 15.58 8.08
C PRO A 85 -0.64 16.72 9.01
N PRO A 86 0.55 17.30 8.74
CA PRO A 86 1.50 16.92 7.70
C PRO A 86 2.20 15.60 8.02
N VAL A 87 2.43 14.78 7.00
CA VAL A 87 3.16 13.51 7.18
C VAL A 87 4.64 13.74 7.50
N PRO A 88 5.29 12.85 8.26
CA PRO A 88 6.72 12.95 8.54
C PRO A 88 7.57 13.00 7.25
N ASN A 89 8.69 13.72 7.31
CA ASN A 89 9.63 13.87 6.19
C ASN A 89 10.11 12.54 5.60
N ASP A 90 10.23 11.50 6.44
CA ASP A 90 10.63 10.17 6.01
C ASP A 90 9.59 9.52 5.09
N VAL A 91 8.30 9.73 5.35
CA VAL A 91 7.21 9.30 4.48
C VAL A 91 7.30 10.04 3.14
N THR A 92 7.46 11.37 3.18
CA THR A 92 7.63 12.18 1.96
C THR A 92 8.83 11.74 1.12
N ARG A 93 9.94 11.39 1.77
CA ARG A 93 11.13 10.85 1.10
C ARG A 93 10.84 9.48 0.48
N MET A 94 10.06 8.64 1.14
CA MET A 94 9.66 7.34 0.61
C MET A 94 8.79 7.48 -0.65
N VAL A 95 7.80 8.38 -0.62
CA VAL A 95 6.94 8.69 -1.77
C VAL A 95 7.79 8.99 -3.00
N ARG A 96 8.72 9.94 -2.87
CA ARG A 96 9.62 10.35 -3.95
C ARG A 96 10.50 9.22 -4.43
N ARG A 97 11.04 8.41 -3.51
CA ARG A 97 11.93 7.29 -3.83
C ARG A 97 11.23 6.19 -4.62
N LEU A 98 9.95 5.96 -4.34
CA LEU A 98 9.16 4.91 -4.97
C LEU A 98 8.39 5.41 -6.21
N GLY A 99 8.31 6.74 -6.41
CA GLY A 99 7.33 7.31 -7.34
C GLY A 99 5.89 6.93 -6.93
N ALA A 100 5.65 6.79 -5.62
CA ALA A 100 4.40 6.25 -5.12
C ALA A 100 3.27 7.29 -5.18
N ASN A 101 2.04 6.80 -5.32
CA ASN A 101 0.83 7.58 -5.19
C ASN A 101 0.46 7.73 -3.70
N GLY A 102 0.08 8.94 -3.29
CA GLY A 102 -0.17 9.25 -1.87
C GLY A 102 1.06 9.83 -1.16
N PRO A 103 0.97 10.11 0.16
CA PRO A 103 0.37 9.20 1.13
C PRO A 103 -1.02 9.62 1.62
N VAL A 104 -1.92 8.65 1.78
CA VAL A 104 -3.21 8.88 2.44
C VAL A 104 -3.04 8.73 3.95
N SER A 105 -3.46 9.73 4.72
CA SER A 105 -3.24 9.79 6.19
C SER A 105 -4.50 9.49 6.97
N PHE A 106 -4.55 8.39 7.71
CA PHE A 106 -5.68 8.00 8.56
C PHE A 106 -5.47 8.49 9.99
N GLY A 107 -6.01 9.67 10.30
CA GLY A 107 -5.90 10.34 11.60
C GLY A 107 -6.95 9.88 12.62
N GLY A 108 -7.06 10.59 13.74
CA GLY A 108 -8.05 10.33 14.80
C GLY A 108 -7.52 9.44 15.94
N ALA A 109 -8.29 9.35 17.04
CA ALA A 109 -7.99 8.48 18.19
C ALA A 109 -8.05 6.99 17.78
N ALA A 110 -9.10 6.63 17.03
CA ALA A 110 -9.17 5.41 16.25
C ALA A 110 -8.88 5.72 14.77
N PRO A 111 -8.40 4.76 13.97
CA PRO A 111 -8.26 4.97 12.52
C PRO A 111 -9.63 5.21 11.88
N ASP A 112 -9.69 6.15 10.94
CA ASP A 112 -10.88 6.37 10.11
C ASP A 112 -11.03 5.22 9.08
N LEU A 113 -11.75 4.18 9.49
CA LEU A 113 -11.94 2.97 8.68
C LEU A 113 -12.88 3.21 7.50
N GLU A 114 -13.87 4.10 7.61
CA GLU A 114 -14.74 4.43 6.48
C GLU A 114 -13.96 5.12 5.36
N ARG A 115 -13.03 6.00 5.72
CA ARG A 115 -12.09 6.56 4.76
C ARG A 115 -11.16 5.51 4.17
N ALA A 116 -10.74 4.51 4.95
CA ALA A 116 -9.93 3.40 4.44
C ALA A 116 -10.70 2.59 3.39
N LYS A 117 -11.99 2.31 3.63
CA LYS A 117 -12.87 1.64 2.67
C LYS A 117 -13.09 2.47 1.41
N ALA A 118 -13.40 3.76 1.57
CA ALA A 118 -13.59 4.68 0.44
C ALA A 118 -12.32 4.77 -0.42
N TRP A 119 -11.15 4.85 0.22
CA TRP A 119 -9.87 4.84 -0.49
C TRP A 119 -9.61 3.50 -1.20
N ALA A 120 -9.92 2.36 -0.56
CA ALA A 120 -9.77 1.05 -1.18
C ALA A 120 -10.63 0.90 -2.44
N ARG A 121 -11.87 1.41 -2.45
CA ARG A 121 -12.73 1.44 -3.65
C ARG A 121 -12.15 2.29 -4.76
N TYR A 122 -11.64 3.48 -4.43
CA TYR A 122 -10.92 4.31 -5.39
C TYR A 122 -9.69 3.58 -5.96
N LEU A 123 -8.92 2.87 -5.13
CA LEU A 123 -7.80 2.06 -5.59
C LEU A 123 -8.25 0.91 -6.50
N ALA A 124 -9.38 0.27 -6.21
CA ALA A 124 -9.91 -0.80 -7.04
C ALA A 124 -10.21 -0.32 -8.47
N ASP A 125 -10.81 0.86 -8.60
CA ASP A 125 -11.05 1.48 -9.90
C ASP A 125 -9.74 1.79 -10.63
N GLN A 126 -8.76 2.39 -9.93
CA GLN A 126 -7.45 2.70 -10.51
C GLN A 126 -6.69 1.44 -10.95
N LEU A 127 -6.71 0.38 -10.14
CA LEU A 127 -6.05 -0.88 -10.44
C LEU A 127 -6.71 -1.60 -11.61
N THR A 128 -8.03 -1.51 -11.74
CA THR A 128 -8.77 -2.04 -12.90
C THR A 128 -8.39 -1.33 -14.18
N VAL A 129 -8.25 0.01 -14.14
CA VAL A 129 -7.79 0.80 -15.29
C VAL A 129 -6.35 0.46 -15.66
N LEU A 130 -5.45 0.37 -14.66
CA LEU A 130 -4.06 -0.03 -14.89
C LEU A 130 -3.99 -1.40 -15.55
N HIS A 131 -4.75 -2.39 -15.06
CA HIS A 131 -4.79 -3.72 -15.65
C HIS A 131 -5.22 -3.71 -17.12
N ARG A 132 -6.28 -2.95 -17.45
CA ARG A 132 -6.78 -2.83 -18.84
C ARG A 132 -5.81 -2.07 -19.76
N GLY A 133 -5.07 -1.08 -19.24
CA GLY A 133 -4.07 -0.34 -20.00
C GLY A 133 -2.85 -1.17 -20.41
N PHE A 134 -2.56 -2.28 -19.73
CA PHE A 134 -1.45 -3.17 -20.06
C PHE A 134 -1.80 -4.28 -21.08
N VAL A 135 -3.08 -4.62 -21.26
CA VAL A 135 -3.51 -5.65 -22.23
C VAL A 135 -3.66 -5.09 -23.64
N SER A 136 -3.75 -3.76 -23.77
CA SER A 136 -3.80 -3.05 -25.05
C SER A 136 -2.48 -2.36 -25.37
N ASN A 137 -1.41 -3.13 -25.64
CA ASN A 137 -0.24 -2.68 -26.39
C ASN A 137 0.55 -3.86 -26.97
#